data_AF-A0A920MRK8-F1
#
_entry.id   AF-A0A920MRK8-F1
#
_cell.length_a   1.000
_cell.length_b   1.000
_cell.length_c   1.000
_cell.angle_alpha   90.00
_cell.angle_beta   90.00
_cell.angle_gamma   90.00
#
_symmetry.space_group_name_H-M   'P 1'
#
loop_
_entity.id
_entity.type
_entity.pdbx_description
1 polymer ?
#
loop_
_entity_poly.entity_id
_entity_poly.type
_entity_poly.pdbx_seq_one_letter_code
_entity_poly.pdbx_strand_id
1 'polypeptide(L)'
;MAYLAISTLKLNEPIKKITTDIPNVFDTSLFDQTNPVAEADNDIYYLEFELDRGEPIHFILLDSIFHKSSTLYFIDLNNNGWVGPYTKNSFLNNSQIITGQMKTKNILIELSISRSTTPKNHLSSIIHPKKMKVPDSKIIRRNIYREPNNKILLTGYWPPSNEAIRPFSQNHLLNPEGWIGGNWENRGFDIVSYFPIFTDPDCQSCGQGYGDLEVDYQDTSEDWWNIVDSINPIAIITFSRGYIDHSWELEWQYFNYFYWTADFTEPFYPTPTPPDSTVPTNTRRYSSLPMDSIVSKIESSGLGLTPYIDYTQGAGMYLSEFMGYHGVWHKAKMDSVNIPFCSSWTRACRWIDRLGYSPGKPQR
;
A
#
# COMPACT_ATOMS: atom_id res chain seq x y z
N MET A 1 6.73 -2.14 14.56
CA MET A 1 6.93 -3.18 15.62
C MET A 1 7.43 -4.50 15.01
N ALA A 2 6.72 -5.10 14.04
CA ALA A 2 7.05 -6.42 13.47
C ALA A 2 8.54 -6.61 13.07
N TYR A 3 9.13 -5.68 12.31
CA TYR A 3 10.48 -5.90 11.77
C TYR A 3 11.64 -5.64 12.76
N LEU A 4 11.41 -4.81 13.80
CA LEU A 4 12.40 -4.56 14.86
C LEU A 4 12.65 -5.80 15.74
N ALA A 5 11.75 -6.79 15.68
CA ALA A 5 11.95 -8.08 16.31
C ALA A 5 12.90 -8.96 15.49
N ILE A 6 12.61 -9.27 14.22
CA ILE A 6 13.26 -10.39 13.49
C ILE A 6 14.78 -10.24 13.34
N SER A 7 15.33 -9.03 13.14
CA SER A 7 16.78 -8.80 13.05
C SER A 7 17.53 -8.84 14.39
N THR A 8 16.79 -8.82 15.49
CA THR A 8 17.30 -8.49 16.84
C THR A 8 16.92 -9.56 17.87
N LEU A 9 15.94 -10.40 17.54
CA LEU A 9 15.54 -11.56 18.31
C LEU A 9 16.61 -12.63 18.28
N LYS A 10 17.18 -12.90 19.46
CA LYS A 10 17.79 -14.20 19.75
C LYS A 10 16.69 -15.25 19.87
N LEU A 11 16.14 -15.69 18.74
CA LEU A 11 15.36 -16.90 18.67
C LEU A 11 16.27 -18.07 19.05
N ASN A 12 16.13 -18.56 20.28
CA ASN A 12 16.92 -19.69 20.79
C ASN A 12 16.48 -21.03 20.18
N GLU A 13 15.34 -21.05 19.47
CA GLU A 13 14.74 -22.23 18.85
C GLU A 13 14.28 -21.91 17.40
N PRO A 14 14.27 -22.90 16.50
CA PRO A 14 13.83 -22.71 15.12
C PRO A 14 12.32 -22.45 15.03
N ILE A 15 11.92 -21.55 14.12
CA ILE A 15 10.51 -21.27 13.83
C ILE A 15 9.85 -22.53 13.25
N LYS A 16 8.63 -22.85 13.72
CA LYS A 16 7.83 -23.96 13.17
C LYS A 16 7.50 -23.67 11.71
N LYS A 17 7.92 -24.59 10.83
CA LYS A 17 7.74 -24.48 9.38
C LYS A 17 6.69 -25.48 8.88
N ILE A 18 5.79 -25.01 8.01
CA ILE A 18 4.69 -25.78 7.42
C ILE A 18 4.77 -25.66 5.90
N THR A 19 4.72 -26.79 5.19
CA THR A 19 4.55 -26.83 3.74
C THR A 19 3.07 -27.02 3.42
N THR A 20 2.51 -26.24 2.49
CA THR A 20 1.10 -26.37 2.08
C THR A 20 0.87 -26.12 0.60
N ASP A 21 -0.10 -26.86 0.07
CA ASP A 21 -0.77 -26.58 -1.21
C ASP A 21 -1.80 -25.45 -1.07
N ILE A 22 -2.32 -25.00 -2.21
CA ILE A 22 -3.39 -24.00 -2.32
C ILE A 22 -4.47 -24.51 -3.29
N PRO A 23 -5.76 -24.52 -2.93
CA PRO A 23 -6.32 -24.07 -1.65
C PRO A 23 -6.12 -25.09 -0.53
N ASN A 24 -6.05 -24.63 0.71
CA ASN A 24 -6.05 -25.49 1.90
C ASN A 24 -6.85 -24.86 3.05
N VAL A 25 -7.46 -25.69 3.90
CA VAL A 25 -8.19 -25.29 5.11
C VAL A 25 -7.34 -25.67 6.31
N PHE A 26 -7.10 -24.73 7.23
CA PHE A 26 -6.20 -24.96 8.35
C PHE A 26 -6.93 -25.53 9.57
N ASP A 27 -6.32 -26.53 10.19
CA ASP A 27 -6.82 -27.09 11.45
C ASP A 27 -6.62 -26.11 12.63
N THR A 28 -7.48 -26.23 13.63
CA THR A 28 -7.43 -25.54 14.92
C THR A 28 -6.07 -25.63 15.62
N SER A 29 -5.31 -26.71 15.38
CA SER A 29 -3.99 -27.02 15.95
C SER A 29 -2.81 -26.28 15.30
N LEU A 30 -3.04 -25.34 14.37
CA LEU A 30 -1.99 -24.77 13.54
C LEU A 30 -0.81 -24.16 14.33
N PHE A 31 -1.11 -23.47 15.43
CA PHE A 31 -0.12 -22.87 16.34
C PHE A 31 0.31 -23.79 17.49
N ASP A 32 -0.20 -25.03 17.57
CA ASP A 32 0.25 -26.00 18.57
C ASP A 32 1.75 -26.27 18.37
N GLN A 33 2.47 -26.43 19.48
CA GLN A 33 3.93 -26.63 19.47
C GLN A 33 4.73 -25.45 18.88
N THR A 34 4.13 -24.25 18.77
CA THR A 34 4.89 -23.00 18.58
C THR A 34 5.22 -22.38 19.94
N ASN A 35 6.49 -22.10 20.18
CA ASN A 35 6.93 -21.43 21.40
C ASN A 35 6.91 -19.91 21.19
N PRO A 36 6.27 -19.14 22.09
CA PRO A 36 6.18 -17.69 21.93
C PRO A 36 7.49 -16.99 22.28
N VAL A 37 7.65 -15.80 21.69
CA VAL A 37 8.54 -14.77 22.20
C VAL A 37 7.75 -13.85 23.12
N ALA A 38 8.20 -13.71 24.36
CA ALA A 38 7.61 -12.80 25.34
C ALA A 38 8.05 -11.35 25.05
N GLU A 39 7.11 -10.48 24.63
CA GLU A 39 7.34 -9.06 24.35
C GLU A 39 6.35 -8.18 25.14
N ALA A 40 6.84 -7.32 26.03
CA ALA A 40 6.03 -6.51 26.97
C ALA A 40 4.96 -7.34 27.73
N ASP A 41 3.66 -7.12 27.46
CA ASP A 41 2.49 -7.83 28.03
C ASP A 41 1.89 -8.90 27.08
N ASN A 42 2.54 -9.12 25.93
CA ASN A 42 2.11 -10.04 24.89
C ASN A 42 3.09 -11.20 24.71
N ASP A 43 2.58 -12.25 24.07
CA ASP A 43 3.32 -13.35 23.50
C ASP A 43 3.18 -13.27 21.97
N ILE A 44 4.31 -13.35 21.27
CA ILE A 44 4.38 -13.30 19.80
C ILE A 44 4.72 -14.69 19.30
N TYR A 45 3.81 -15.24 18.49
CA TYR A 45 3.94 -16.55 17.87
C TYR A 45 4.35 -16.40 16.41
N TYR A 46 5.36 -17.15 16.01
CA TYR A 46 5.91 -17.16 14.66
C TYR A 46 5.66 -18.51 13.98
N LEU A 47 5.24 -18.48 12.72
CA LEU A 47 4.99 -19.67 11.92
C LEU A 47 5.42 -19.40 10.46
N GLU A 48 6.31 -20.23 9.93
CA GLU A 48 6.75 -20.13 8.53
C GLU A 48 5.90 -21.04 7.64
N PHE A 49 5.33 -20.49 6.58
CA PHE A 49 4.68 -21.20 5.49
C PHE A 49 5.60 -21.23 4.27
N GLU A 50 5.90 -22.42 3.76
CA GLU A 50 6.49 -22.63 2.43
C GLU A 50 5.43 -23.22 1.49
N LEU A 51 5.21 -22.53 0.37
CA LEU A 51 4.27 -22.92 -0.68
C LEU A 51 5.03 -23.60 -1.82
N ASP A 52 4.41 -24.52 -2.53
CA ASP A 52 5.05 -25.17 -3.69
C ASP A 52 5.51 -24.16 -4.75
N ARG A 53 4.77 -23.06 -4.92
CA ARG A 53 5.00 -22.04 -5.95
C ARG A 53 4.71 -20.63 -5.44
N GLY A 54 5.42 -19.65 -6.00
CA GLY A 54 5.17 -18.22 -5.80
C GLY A 54 3.97 -17.70 -6.61
N GLU A 55 2.81 -18.31 -6.40
CA GLU A 55 1.54 -17.94 -7.04
C GLU A 55 0.77 -16.90 -6.18
N PRO A 56 -0.16 -16.12 -6.75
CA PRO A 56 -0.99 -15.19 -5.99
C PRO A 56 -1.91 -15.92 -5.01
N ILE A 57 -2.05 -15.41 -3.79
CA ILE A 57 -2.86 -16.00 -2.72
C ILE A 57 -3.60 -14.94 -1.90
N HIS A 58 -4.63 -15.38 -1.20
CA HIS A 58 -5.17 -14.72 -0.01
C HIS A 58 -5.34 -15.73 1.12
N PHE A 59 -5.34 -15.24 2.35
CA PHE A 59 -5.85 -15.97 3.50
C PHE A 59 -7.29 -15.55 3.80
N ILE A 60 -8.09 -16.46 4.36
CA ILE A 60 -9.40 -16.16 4.92
C ILE A 60 -9.27 -16.17 6.45
N LEU A 61 -9.70 -15.07 7.07
CA LEU A 61 -9.87 -14.93 8.51
C LEU A 61 -11.36 -14.99 8.85
N LEU A 62 -11.73 -15.61 9.97
CA LEU A 62 -13.12 -15.66 10.45
C LEU A 62 -13.23 -14.98 11.81
N ASP A 63 -14.26 -14.15 11.98
CA ASP A 63 -14.48 -13.44 13.24
C ASP A 63 -14.68 -14.42 14.42
N SER A 64 -15.32 -15.56 14.17
CA SER A 64 -15.63 -16.58 15.16
C SER A 64 -14.39 -17.25 15.80
N ILE A 65 -13.25 -17.25 15.11
CA ILE A 65 -11.98 -17.81 15.62
C ILE A 65 -10.98 -16.72 16.01
N PHE A 66 -11.20 -15.47 15.61
CA PHE A 66 -10.27 -14.37 15.85
C PHE A 66 -10.44 -13.79 17.26
N HIS A 67 -9.40 -13.88 18.09
CA HIS A 67 -9.43 -13.40 19.47
C HIS A 67 -9.31 -11.88 19.58
N LYS A 68 -9.91 -11.29 20.62
CA LYS A 68 -10.06 -9.83 20.78
C LYS A 68 -8.75 -9.07 20.97
N SER A 69 -7.74 -9.70 21.57
CA SER A 69 -6.41 -9.11 21.81
C SER A 69 -5.37 -9.51 20.75
N SER A 70 -5.79 -10.18 19.68
CA SER A 70 -4.87 -10.64 18.64
C SER A 70 -4.59 -9.55 17.61
N THR A 71 -3.33 -9.47 17.23
CA THR A 71 -2.84 -8.72 16.06
C THR A 71 -2.08 -9.70 15.16
N LEU A 72 -2.47 -9.76 13.88
CA LEU A 72 -1.96 -10.74 12.93
C LEU A 72 -1.34 -10.05 11.70
N TYR A 73 -0.12 -10.46 11.34
CA TYR A 73 0.57 -10.05 10.11
C TYR A 73 0.95 -11.28 9.27
N PHE A 74 1.00 -11.09 7.96
CA PHE A 74 1.58 -12.04 7.02
C PHE A 74 2.71 -11.34 6.28
N ILE A 75 3.94 -11.81 6.46
CA ILE A 75 5.17 -11.17 6.03
C ILE A 75 5.82 -12.04 4.94
N ASP A 76 6.13 -11.48 3.78
CA ASP A 76 6.84 -12.17 2.71
C ASP A 76 8.34 -12.26 3.04
N LEU A 77 8.81 -13.44 3.44
CA LEU A 77 10.22 -13.67 3.78
C LEU A 77 11.19 -13.48 2.59
N ASN A 78 10.67 -13.41 1.36
CA ASN A 78 11.51 -13.16 0.18
C ASN A 78 11.71 -11.67 -0.10
N ASN A 79 10.94 -10.76 0.49
CA ASN A 79 11.03 -9.34 0.14
C ASN A 79 10.60 -8.34 1.24
N ASN A 80 10.26 -8.84 2.42
CA ASN A 80 9.89 -8.12 3.64
C ASN A 80 8.65 -7.22 3.55
N GLY A 81 7.84 -7.29 2.49
CA GLY A 81 6.51 -6.71 2.48
C GLY A 81 5.50 -7.55 3.26
N TRP A 82 4.44 -6.94 3.79
CA TRP A 82 3.42 -7.64 4.57
C TRP A 82 1.99 -7.23 4.21
N VAL A 83 1.03 -8.01 4.70
CA VAL A 83 -0.38 -7.62 4.78
C VAL A 83 -0.88 -7.78 6.22
N GLY A 84 -1.62 -6.79 6.70
CA GLY A 84 -1.97 -6.60 8.12
C GLY A 84 -1.58 -5.19 8.60
N PRO A 85 -1.81 -4.85 9.87
CA PRO A 85 -2.34 -5.71 10.93
C PRO A 85 -3.82 -6.05 10.76
N TYR A 86 -4.17 -7.32 10.94
CA TYR A 86 -5.55 -7.73 11.18
C TYR A 86 -5.79 -7.81 12.69
N THR A 87 -6.87 -7.19 13.14
CA THR A 87 -7.30 -7.17 14.54
C THR A 87 -8.80 -7.50 14.63
N LYS A 88 -9.34 -7.65 15.83
CA LYS A 88 -10.79 -7.83 16.01
C LYS A 88 -11.62 -6.68 15.40
N ASN A 89 -11.08 -5.47 15.40
CA ASN A 89 -11.71 -4.29 14.80
C ASN A 89 -11.71 -4.30 13.26
N SER A 90 -10.99 -5.23 12.62
CA SER A 90 -11.04 -5.41 11.17
C SER A 90 -12.37 -6.06 10.71
N PHE A 91 -13.06 -6.80 11.60
CA PHE A 91 -14.29 -7.56 11.31
C PHE A 91 -15.60 -6.75 11.46
N LEU A 92 -15.52 -5.43 11.67
CA LEU A 92 -16.73 -4.60 11.84
C LEU A 92 -17.71 -4.80 10.67
N ASN A 93 -18.88 -5.36 10.97
CA ASN A 93 -19.95 -5.76 10.05
C ASN A 93 -19.68 -6.96 9.11
N ASN A 94 -18.55 -7.66 9.23
CA ASN A 94 -18.21 -8.81 8.37
C ASN A 94 -17.77 -10.03 9.19
N SER A 95 -18.44 -11.18 9.01
CA SER A 95 -18.08 -12.44 9.69
C SER A 95 -16.78 -13.08 9.18
N GLN A 96 -16.26 -12.62 8.03
CA GLN A 96 -15.01 -13.07 7.43
C GLN A 96 -14.25 -11.90 6.79
N ILE A 97 -12.93 -12.05 6.67
CA ILE A 97 -12.05 -11.14 5.93
C ILE A 97 -11.23 -11.97 4.95
N ILE A 98 -11.10 -11.49 3.72
CA ILE A 98 -10.09 -11.95 2.77
C ILE A 98 -8.91 -10.98 2.91
N THR A 99 -7.71 -11.47 3.18
CA THR A 99 -6.52 -10.62 3.36
C THR A 99 -6.14 -9.90 2.08
N GLY A 100 -5.28 -8.88 2.17
CA GLY A 100 -4.55 -8.38 1.01
C GLY A 100 -3.83 -9.51 0.25
N GLN A 101 -3.70 -9.36 -1.06
CA GLN A 101 -3.07 -10.37 -1.92
C GLN A 101 -1.56 -10.42 -1.66
N MET A 102 -1.00 -11.62 -1.53
CA MET A 102 0.45 -11.87 -1.56
C MET A 102 0.80 -12.74 -2.78
N LYS A 103 2.03 -12.64 -3.30
CA LYS A 103 2.52 -13.54 -4.36
C LYS A 103 3.96 -13.94 -4.07
N THR A 104 4.09 -14.96 -3.23
CA THR A 104 5.37 -15.39 -2.67
C THR A 104 5.40 -16.89 -2.40
N LYS A 105 6.60 -17.43 -2.19
CA LYS A 105 6.81 -18.82 -1.80
C LYS A 105 6.90 -18.99 -0.28
N ASN A 106 7.45 -17.99 0.42
CA ASN A 106 7.83 -18.10 1.83
C ASN A 106 7.15 -16.98 2.61
N ILE A 107 6.34 -17.33 3.61
CA ILE A 107 5.52 -16.40 4.39
C ILE A 107 5.79 -16.64 5.86
N LEU A 108 6.22 -15.62 6.59
CA LEU A 108 6.20 -15.63 8.04
C LEU A 108 4.87 -15.06 8.51
N ILE A 109 4.15 -15.83 9.33
CA ILE A 109 2.96 -15.36 10.03
C ILE A 109 3.38 -14.98 11.43
N GLU A 110 3.06 -13.74 11.81
CA GLU A 110 3.30 -13.19 13.13
C GLU A 110 1.94 -12.97 13.81
N LEU A 111 1.70 -13.67 14.93
CA LEU A 111 0.51 -13.55 15.76
C LEU A 111 0.93 -13.02 17.13
N SER A 112 0.65 -11.75 17.41
CA SER A 112 0.78 -11.16 18.75
C SER A 112 -0.55 -11.30 19.50
N ILE A 113 -0.51 -11.81 20.74
CA ILE A 113 -1.68 -11.98 21.62
C ILE A 113 -1.28 -11.78 23.09
N SER A 114 -2.19 -11.29 23.94
CA SER A 114 -1.90 -11.11 25.38
C SER A 114 -1.62 -12.43 26.10
N ARG A 115 -0.59 -12.47 26.96
CA ARG A 115 -0.12 -13.65 27.73
C ARG A 115 -1.19 -14.41 28.52
N SER A 116 -2.30 -13.74 28.82
CA SER A 116 -3.47 -14.33 29.48
C SER A 116 -4.26 -15.31 28.58
N THR A 117 -3.88 -15.46 27.30
CA THR A 117 -4.64 -16.21 26.30
C THR A 117 -3.78 -17.29 25.63
N THR A 118 -4.27 -18.54 25.62
CA THR A 118 -3.68 -19.62 24.82
C THR A 118 -3.81 -19.29 23.32
N PRO A 119 -2.75 -19.46 22.51
CA PRO A 119 -2.84 -19.29 21.06
C PRO A 119 -3.83 -20.31 20.50
N LYS A 120 -4.72 -19.83 19.62
CA LYS A 120 -5.60 -20.68 18.80
C LYS A 120 -5.33 -20.36 17.34
N ASN A 121 -5.69 -21.25 16.43
CA ASN A 121 -5.65 -20.90 15.02
C ASN A 121 -6.61 -19.72 14.69
N HIS A 122 -6.06 -18.65 14.11
CA HIS A 122 -6.79 -17.46 13.64
C HIS A 122 -7.04 -17.49 12.11
N LEU A 123 -6.53 -18.51 11.42
CA LEU A 123 -6.53 -18.68 9.96
C LEU A 123 -7.53 -19.76 9.56
N SER A 124 -8.53 -19.43 8.76
CA SER A 124 -9.47 -20.45 8.27
C SER A 124 -8.91 -21.23 7.09
N SER A 125 -8.38 -20.52 6.09
CA SER A 125 -7.90 -21.15 4.86
C SER A 125 -6.95 -20.25 4.08
N ILE A 126 -6.22 -20.84 3.14
CA ILE A 126 -5.47 -20.19 2.07
C ILE A 126 -6.14 -20.51 0.73
N ILE A 127 -6.34 -19.50 -0.10
CA ILE A 127 -7.06 -19.60 -1.37
C ILE A 127 -6.32 -18.91 -2.52
N HIS A 128 -6.54 -19.41 -3.73
CA HIS A 128 -6.25 -18.65 -4.95
C HIS A 128 -7.24 -17.47 -5.08
N PRO A 129 -6.82 -16.29 -5.56
CA PRO A 129 -7.74 -15.22 -5.92
C PRO A 129 -8.76 -15.69 -6.95
N LYS A 130 -10.02 -15.24 -6.79
CA LYS A 130 -11.07 -15.56 -7.77
C LYS A 130 -10.74 -14.88 -9.09
N LYS A 131 -10.52 -15.65 -10.16
CA LYS A 131 -10.38 -15.13 -11.52
C LYS A 131 -11.70 -14.48 -11.97
N MET A 132 -11.74 -13.16 -12.08
CA MET A 132 -12.82 -12.48 -12.80
C MET A 132 -12.79 -12.86 -14.29
N LYS A 133 -13.98 -13.10 -14.87
CA LYS A 133 -14.13 -13.19 -16.32
C LYS A 133 -14.13 -11.78 -16.89
N VAL A 134 -13.00 -11.37 -17.48
CA VAL A 134 -12.91 -10.12 -18.25
C VAL A 134 -13.69 -10.31 -19.56
N PRO A 135 -14.61 -9.39 -19.94
CA PRO A 135 -15.18 -9.38 -21.28
C PRO A 135 -14.08 -9.11 -22.32
N ASP A 136 -14.07 -9.81 -23.46
CA ASP A 136 -13.05 -9.66 -24.51
C ASP A 136 -12.90 -8.22 -25.01
N SER A 137 -12.00 -7.44 -24.41
CA SER A 137 -11.53 -6.18 -24.94
C SER A 137 -10.41 -6.45 -25.95
N LYS A 138 -10.59 -5.97 -27.17
CA LYS A 138 -9.67 -6.23 -28.28
C LYS A 138 -8.28 -5.69 -27.94
N ILE A 139 -7.31 -6.58 -27.74
CA ILE A 139 -5.91 -6.23 -27.50
C ILE A 139 -5.37 -5.45 -28.70
N ILE A 140 -5.24 -4.13 -28.54
CA ILE A 140 -4.58 -3.26 -29.51
C ILE A 140 -3.08 -3.55 -29.46
N ARG A 141 -2.55 -4.21 -30.49
CA ARG A 141 -1.10 -4.44 -30.64
C ARG A 141 -0.39 -3.10 -30.83
N ARG A 142 0.26 -2.59 -29.77
CA ARG A 142 1.19 -1.45 -29.86
C ARG A 142 2.58 -1.93 -30.31
N ASN A 143 3.30 -1.04 -30.98
CA ASN A 143 4.56 -1.35 -31.68
C ASN A 143 5.72 -1.69 -30.74
N ILE A 144 6.63 -2.56 -31.23
CA ILE A 144 7.80 -3.06 -30.52
C ILE A 144 8.97 -2.06 -30.66
N TYR A 145 9.18 -1.20 -29.66
CA TYR A 145 10.38 -0.38 -29.50
C TYR A 145 10.73 -0.24 -28.01
N ARG A 146 11.58 -1.17 -27.52
CA ARG A 146 11.74 -1.56 -26.10
C ARG A 146 10.44 -2.08 -25.47
N GLU A 147 10.56 -3.10 -24.63
CA GLU A 147 9.55 -3.32 -23.59
C GLU A 147 9.56 -2.05 -22.73
N PRO A 148 8.43 -1.34 -22.54
CA PRO A 148 8.41 -0.13 -21.73
C PRO A 148 8.83 -0.50 -20.30
N ASN A 149 9.70 0.31 -19.70
CA ASN A 149 10.04 0.14 -18.29
C ASN A 149 8.74 0.17 -17.46
N ASN A 150 8.71 -0.63 -16.39
CA ASN A 150 7.62 -0.58 -15.43
C ASN A 150 7.49 0.85 -14.88
N LYS A 151 6.27 1.37 -14.75
CA LYS A 151 6.05 2.76 -14.33
C LYS A 151 5.66 2.88 -12.87
N ILE A 152 6.18 3.89 -12.19
CA ILE A 152 5.68 4.33 -10.88
C ILE A 152 4.95 5.67 -11.11
N LEU A 153 3.69 5.73 -10.70
CA LEU A 153 2.89 6.96 -10.70
C LEU A 153 3.10 7.69 -9.38
N LEU A 154 3.39 8.98 -9.46
CA LEU A 154 3.26 9.92 -8.34
C LEU A 154 2.07 10.86 -8.62
N THR A 155 1.21 11.09 -7.65
CA THR A 155 0.25 12.20 -7.68
C THR A 155 0.48 13.11 -6.48
N GLY A 156 0.06 14.38 -6.54
CA GLY A 156 0.41 15.36 -5.50
C GLY A 156 -0.57 16.52 -5.44
N TYR A 157 -1.27 16.68 -4.30
CA TYR A 157 -2.16 17.82 -4.06
C TYR A 157 -1.51 18.91 -3.19
N TRP A 158 -1.65 20.15 -3.67
CA TRP A 158 -1.15 21.40 -3.06
C TRP A 158 0.39 21.50 -2.87
N PRO A 159 0.97 22.71 -3.02
CA PRO A 159 2.37 22.92 -2.71
C PRO A 159 2.65 22.82 -1.21
N PRO A 160 3.75 22.16 -0.79
CA PRO A 160 4.91 21.83 -1.65
C PRO A 160 4.84 20.48 -2.38
N SER A 161 3.77 19.68 -2.22
CA SER A 161 3.77 18.27 -2.67
C SER A 161 3.69 18.10 -4.19
N ASN A 162 2.87 18.90 -4.88
CA ASN A 162 2.78 18.91 -6.34
C ASN A 162 4.10 19.41 -6.98
N GLU A 163 4.70 20.46 -6.40
CA GLU A 163 5.98 21.02 -6.84
C GLU A 163 7.14 20.02 -6.66
N ALA A 164 7.16 19.28 -5.55
CA ALA A 164 8.16 18.25 -5.28
C ALA A 164 8.15 17.12 -6.33
N ILE A 165 6.99 16.81 -6.92
CA ILE A 165 6.88 15.79 -7.98
C ILE A 165 6.88 16.35 -9.40
N ARG A 166 6.93 17.68 -9.58
CA ARG A 166 6.97 18.35 -10.90
C ARG A 166 8.07 17.84 -11.85
N PRO A 167 9.31 17.56 -11.42
CA PRO A 167 10.36 17.04 -12.30
C PRO A 167 10.04 15.67 -12.95
N PHE A 168 9.09 14.93 -12.38
CA PHE A 168 8.62 13.65 -12.91
C PHE A 168 7.46 13.80 -13.92
N SER A 169 6.99 15.02 -14.19
CA SER A 169 5.99 15.25 -15.24
C SER A 169 6.63 15.12 -16.62
N GLN A 170 5.91 14.47 -17.53
CA GLN A 170 6.25 14.39 -18.95
C GLN A 170 5.68 15.57 -19.75
N ASN A 171 4.85 16.41 -19.14
CA ASN A 171 4.27 17.59 -19.78
C ASN A 171 5.29 18.75 -19.77
N HIS A 172 5.82 19.10 -20.95
CA HIS A 172 6.83 20.15 -21.10
C HIS A 172 6.34 21.57 -20.69
N LEU A 173 5.02 21.81 -20.63
CA LEU A 173 4.47 23.06 -20.10
C LEU A 173 4.55 23.12 -18.56
N LEU A 174 4.43 21.96 -17.89
CA LEU A 174 4.55 21.84 -16.44
C LEU A 174 6.00 21.65 -15.98
N ASN A 175 6.84 21.09 -16.85
CA ASN A 175 8.24 20.76 -16.59
C ASN A 175 9.13 21.16 -17.79
N PRO A 176 9.49 22.45 -17.93
CA PRO A 176 10.24 22.96 -19.07
C PRO A 176 11.68 22.43 -19.13
N GLU A 177 12.30 22.14 -17.98
CA GLU A 177 13.65 21.57 -17.91
C GLU A 177 13.71 20.10 -18.36
N GLY A 178 12.55 19.47 -18.53
CA GLY A 178 12.41 18.13 -19.08
C GLY A 178 12.29 17.02 -18.02
N TRP A 179 11.75 15.90 -18.47
CA TRP A 179 11.40 14.77 -17.60
C TRP A 179 12.64 14.01 -17.11
N ILE A 180 12.85 13.96 -15.79
CA ILE A 180 14.00 13.26 -15.19
C ILE A 180 13.70 11.81 -14.77
N GLY A 181 12.44 11.37 -14.87
CA GLY A 181 11.99 10.09 -14.29
C GLY A 181 12.36 8.83 -15.09
N GLY A 182 12.91 8.95 -16.30
CA GLY A 182 13.21 7.81 -17.16
C GLY A 182 14.35 6.93 -16.64
N ASN A 183 14.10 5.63 -16.48
CA ASN A 183 15.03 4.67 -15.86
C ASN A 183 15.64 5.21 -14.56
N TRP A 184 14.79 5.68 -13.65
CA TRP A 184 15.17 6.47 -12.47
C TRP A 184 16.35 5.84 -11.71
N GLU A 185 17.45 6.60 -11.56
CA GLU A 185 18.69 6.15 -10.92
C GLU A 185 19.24 4.80 -11.43
N ASN A 186 18.98 4.44 -12.70
CA ASN A 186 19.27 3.13 -13.30
C ASN A 186 18.58 1.94 -12.61
N ARG A 187 17.40 2.17 -12.03
CA ARG A 187 16.60 1.16 -11.31
C ARG A 187 15.58 0.43 -12.20
N GLY A 188 15.60 0.60 -13.52
CA GLY A 188 14.76 -0.19 -14.44
C GLY A 188 13.26 0.11 -14.38
N PHE A 189 12.88 1.25 -13.79
CA PHE A 189 11.52 1.76 -13.80
C PHE A 189 11.51 3.25 -14.18
N ASP A 190 10.40 3.69 -14.77
CA ASP A 190 10.15 5.08 -15.12
C ASP A 190 9.24 5.71 -14.05
N ILE A 191 9.59 6.87 -13.51
CA ILE A 191 8.71 7.64 -12.62
C ILE A 191 7.96 8.67 -13.44
N VAL A 192 6.63 8.69 -13.36
CA VAL A 192 5.76 9.68 -14.01
C VAL A 192 4.87 10.37 -12.98
N SER A 193 4.59 11.65 -13.15
CA SER A 193 3.68 12.39 -12.25
C SER A 193 2.60 13.20 -12.96
N TYR A 194 1.46 13.31 -12.27
CA TYR A 194 0.28 14.09 -12.62
C TYR A 194 -0.19 14.82 -11.36
N PHE A 195 -0.56 16.10 -11.49
CA PHE A 195 -0.90 16.97 -10.36
C PHE A 195 -1.49 18.30 -10.86
N PRO A 196 -2.37 18.94 -10.07
CA PRO A 196 -2.92 20.23 -10.44
C PRO A 196 -1.87 21.34 -10.31
N ILE A 197 -2.06 22.38 -11.12
CA ILE A 197 -1.32 23.64 -11.02
C ILE A 197 -2.03 24.64 -10.12
N PHE A 198 -1.24 25.38 -9.35
CA PHE A 198 -1.70 26.51 -8.54
C PHE A 198 -1.00 27.78 -9.04
N THR A 199 -1.71 28.92 -8.98
CA THR A 199 -1.19 30.21 -9.45
C THR A 199 0.04 30.68 -8.66
N ASP A 200 0.10 30.31 -7.37
CA ASP A 200 1.20 30.59 -6.46
C ASP A 200 1.76 29.24 -5.96
N PRO A 201 3.03 28.88 -6.26
CA PRO A 201 3.64 27.62 -5.85
C PRO A 201 4.06 27.61 -4.37
N ASP A 202 3.98 28.72 -3.64
CA ASP A 202 4.29 28.81 -2.20
C ASP A 202 3.03 29.12 -1.34
N CYS A 203 1.84 28.97 -1.95
CA CYS A 203 0.56 29.36 -1.39
C CYS A 203 0.27 28.74 -0.01
N GLN A 204 -0.02 29.57 0.99
CA GLN A 204 -0.49 29.09 2.29
C GLN A 204 -1.97 28.67 2.22
N SER A 205 -2.80 29.42 1.48
CA SER A 205 -4.16 29.03 1.11
C SER A 205 -4.28 29.08 -0.40
N CYS A 206 -4.33 27.90 -1.03
CA CYS A 206 -4.15 27.75 -2.47
C CYS A 206 -5.44 27.78 -3.29
N GLY A 207 -6.59 27.56 -2.64
CA GLY A 207 -7.87 27.39 -3.31
C GLY A 207 -7.89 26.17 -4.25
N GLN A 208 -8.66 26.31 -5.32
CA GLN A 208 -8.72 25.37 -6.45
C GLN A 208 -7.42 25.42 -7.25
N GLY A 209 -6.81 24.25 -7.44
CA GLY A 209 -5.74 24.04 -8.43
C GLY A 209 -6.32 23.30 -9.62
N TYR A 210 -5.80 23.57 -10.82
CA TYR A 210 -6.43 23.24 -12.10
C TYR A 210 -5.59 22.26 -12.94
N GLY A 211 -6.18 21.71 -14.00
CA GLY A 211 -5.47 20.80 -14.92
C GLY A 211 -5.43 19.37 -14.38
N ASP A 212 -4.42 18.58 -14.78
CA ASP A 212 -4.34 17.13 -14.45
C ASP A 212 -4.66 16.85 -12.97
N LEU A 213 -5.74 16.11 -12.69
CA LEU A 213 -6.27 15.90 -11.34
C LEU A 213 -6.65 17.23 -10.64
N GLU A 214 -7.62 17.96 -11.20
CA GLU A 214 -8.11 19.23 -10.65
C GLU A 214 -8.57 19.06 -9.19
N VAL A 215 -8.61 20.15 -8.41
CA VAL A 215 -9.18 20.15 -7.05
C VAL A 215 -10.72 20.18 -7.12
N ASP A 216 -11.25 19.13 -7.74
CA ASP A 216 -12.65 18.85 -8.06
C ASP A 216 -12.86 17.32 -8.03
N TYR A 217 -13.87 16.82 -7.32
CA TYR A 217 -14.08 15.38 -7.15
C TYR A 217 -14.39 14.62 -8.45
N GLN A 218 -15.02 15.25 -9.44
CA GLN A 218 -15.41 14.58 -10.68
C GLN A 218 -14.26 14.51 -11.66
N ASP A 219 -13.58 15.63 -11.89
CA ASP A 219 -12.38 15.73 -12.71
C ASP A 219 -11.30 14.78 -12.17
N THR A 220 -11.03 14.82 -10.86
CA THR A 220 -10.13 13.88 -10.17
C THR A 220 -10.44 12.43 -10.51
N SER A 221 -11.72 12.03 -10.52
CA SER A 221 -12.12 10.66 -10.85
C SER A 221 -11.97 10.34 -12.34
N GLU A 222 -12.35 11.25 -13.23
CA GLU A 222 -12.21 11.09 -14.68
C GLU A 222 -10.74 10.94 -15.07
N ASP A 223 -9.90 11.90 -14.66
CA ASP A 223 -8.47 11.88 -14.90
C ASP A 223 -7.79 10.69 -14.26
N TRP A 224 -8.12 10.34 -13.01
CA TRP A 224 -7.49 9.20 -12.33
C TRP A 224 -7.64 7.91 -13.14
N TRP A 225 -8.85 7.57 -13.60
CA TRP A 225 -9.07 6.34 -14.35
C TRP A 225 -8.38 6.39 -15.72
N ASN A 226 -8.41 7.55 -16.41
CA ASN A 226 -7.69 7.75 -17.66
C ASN A 226 -6.16 7.61 -17.49
N ILE A 227 -5.59 8.15 -16.41
CA ILE A 227 -4.16 8.10 -16.09
C ILE A 227 -3.74 6.66 -15.80
N VAL A 228 -4.39 5.96 -14.86
CA VAL A 228 -3.95 4.61 -14.47
C VAL A 228 -4.13 3.59 -15.60
N ASP A 229 -5.19 3.68 -16.40
CA ASP A 229 -5.40 2.81 -17.57
C ASP A 229 -4.40 3.11 -18.70
N SER A 230 -4.00 4.37 -18.89
CA SER A 230 -3.07 4.76 -19.97
C SER A 230 -1.61 4.45 -19.65
N ILE A 231 -1.19 4.59 -18.38
CA ILE A 231 0.20 4.34 -17.97
C ILE A 231 0.42 2.89 -17.49
N ASN A 232 -0.62 2.22 -16.98
CA ASN A 232 -0.58 0.90 -16.33
C ASN A 232 0.59 0.82 -15.32
N PRO A 233 0.52 1.58 -14.21
CA PRO A 233 1.64 1.67 -13.27
C PRO A 233 1.83 0.33 -12.56
N ILE A 234 3.06 0.01 -12.14
CA ILE A 234 3.30 -1.07 -11.19
C ILE A 234 3.16 -0.61 -9.74
N ALA A 235 3.25 0.71 -9.49
CA ALA A 235 3.06 1.30 -8.17
C ALA A 235 2.51 2.72 -8.27
N ILE A 236 1.75 3.13 -7.26
CA ILE A 236 1.24 4.49 -7.10
C ILE A 236 1.61 5.01 -5.71
N ILE A 237 2.07 6.25 -5.64
CA ILE A 237 2.26 7.00 -4.40
C ILE A 237 1.49 8.32 -4.55
N THR A 238 0.55 8.56 -3.64
CA THR A 238 -0.29 9.76 -3.62
C THR A 238 0.20 10.69 -2.52
N PHE A 239 0.73 11.86 -2.89
CA PHE A 239 1.11 12.90 -1.95
C PHE A 239 -0.03 13.92 -1.79
N SER A 240 -0.07 14.55 -0.63
CA SER A 240 -0.90 15.72 -0.37
C SER A 240 -0.23 16.56 0.70
N ARG A 241 -0.92 17.59 1.19
CA ARG A 241 -0.44 18.54 2.18
C ARG A 241 -1.15 18.40 3.51
N GLY A 242 -0.38 17.99 4.52
CA GLY A 242 -0.76 18.04 5.94
C GLY A 242 -0.34 19.37 6.60
N TYR A 243 0.22 19.29 7.79
CA TYR A 243 0.76 20.46 8.50
C TYR A 243 1.95 21.10 7.79
N ILE A 244 2.08 22.42 7.88
CA ILE A 244 3.22 23.18 7.35
C ILE A 244 4.34 23.22 8.39
N ASP A 245 4.93 22.07 8.66
CA ASP A 245 6.08 21.89 9.54
C ASP A 245 7.05 20.83 8.98
N HIS A 246 7.83 20.16 9.84
CA HIS A 246 8.79 19.13 9.42
C HIS A 246 8.22 17.71 9.50
N SER A 247 6.93 17.54 9.81
CA SER A 247 6.27 16.23 9.86
C SER A 247 6.11 15.62 8.47
N TRP A 248 6.24 14.30 8.39
CA TRP A 248 5.99 13.52 7.17
C TRP A 248 5.07 12.34 7.51
N GLU A 249 3.77 12.57 7.39
CA GLU A 249 2.72 11.62 7.72
C GLU A 249 2.51 10.60 6.59
N LEU A 250 2.57 9.32 6.92
CA LEU A 250 2.24 8.23 6.01
C LEU A 250 0.90 7.61 6.41
N GLU A 251 -0.08 7.74 5.52
CA GLU A 251 -1.46 7.30 5.71
C GLU A 251 -1.63 5.80 5.49
N TRP A 252 -2.09 5.08 6.52
CA TRP A 252 -2.19 3.61 6.50
C TRP A 252 -3.53 3.07 5.99
N GLN A 253 -4.61 3.87 6.06
CA GLN A 253 -5.96 3.47 5.68
C GLN A 253 -6.73 4.65 5.06
N TYR A 254 -7.68 4.31 4.20
CA TYR A 254 -8.60 5.26 3.56
C TYR A 254 -10.01 4.66 3.56
N PHE A 255 -11.05 5.50 3.49
CA PHE A 255 -12.44 5.16 3.73
C PHE A 255 -13.35 5.55 2.56
N ASN A 256 -14.32 4.68 2.27
CA ASN A 256 -15.39 4.95 1.31
C ASN A 256 -16.47 5.86 1.93
N TYR A 257 -16.13 7.11 2.27
CA TYR A 257 -17.03 8.02 2.98
C TYR A 257 -18.27 8.40 2.15
N PHE A 258 -19.37 8.72 2.86
CA PHE A 258 -20.58 9.31 2.28
C PHE A 258 -20.64 10.83 2.50
N TYR A 259 -20.17 11.29 3.67
CA TYR A 259 -20.04 12.70 4.00
C TYR A 259 -18.64 13.16 3.64
N TRP A 260 -18.54 14.09 2.69
CA TRP A 260 -17.28 14.68 2.23
C TRP A 260 -17.32 16.19 2.52
N THR A 261 -16.15 16.80 2.67
CA THR A 261 -16.01 18.26 2.62
C THR A 261 -16.23 18.73 1.19
N ALA A 262 -17.02 19.80 1.01
CA ALA A 262 -17.29 20.38 -0.30
C ALA A 262 -15.99 20.90 -0.96
N ASP A 263 -15.86 20.70 -2.27
CA ASP A 263 -14.83 21.34 -3.08
C ASP A 263 -15.29 22.70 -3.65
N PHE A 264 -14.79 23.10 -4.82
CA PHE A 264 -15.00 24.43 -5.40
C PHE A 264 -16.06 24.48 -6.52
N THR A 265 -16.49 23.35 -7.09
CA THR A 265 -17.29 23.31 -8.33
C THR A 265 -18.50 22.39 -8.19
N GLU A 266 -19.62 22.68 -8.89
CA GLU A 266 -20.78 21.79 -8.84
C GLU A 266 -20.62 20.58 -9.79
N PRO A 267 -20.93 19.34 -9.34
CA PRO A 267 -21.41 18.96 -8.00
C PRO A 267 -20.30 18.82 -6.92
N PHE A 268 -20.40 19.62 -5.84
CA PHE A 268 -19.39 19.80 -4.80
C PHE A 268 -18.94 18.57 -3.98
N TYR A 269 -19.48 17.38 -4.27
CA TYR A 269 -19.24 16.13 -3.56
C TYR A 269 -19.09 14.99 -4.58
N PRO A 270 -18.40 13.89 -4.25
CA PRO A 270 -18.28 12.73 -5.13
C PRO A 270 -19.61 12.28 -5.71
N THR A 271 -19.62 12.03 -7.02
CA THR A 271 -20.78 11.51 -7.73
C THR A 271 -20.35 10.24 -8.48
N PRO A 272 -20.74 9.03 -8.01
CA PRO A 272 -21.60 8.75 -6.85
C PRO A 272 -20.94 9.09 -5.49
N THR A 273 -21.76 9.26 -4.45
CA THR A 273 -21.32 9.22 -3.05
C THR A 273 -22.00 8.03 -2.34
N PRO A 274 -21.24 7.11 -1.70
CA PRO A 274 -19.78 7.07 -1.65
C PRO A 274 -19.18 6.71 -3.04
N PRO A 275 -17.90 7.08 -3.32
CA PRO A 275 -17.32 6.94 -4.67
C PRO A 275 -17.24 5.49 -5.17
N ASP A 276 -16.88 4.52 -4.32
CA ASP A 276 -16.96 3.11 -4.67
C ASP A 276 -18.35 2.55 -4.32
N SER A 277 -19.27 2.62 -5.27
CA SER A 277 -20.61 2.06 -5.14
C SER A 277 -20.66 0.52 -5.11
N THR A 278 -19.51 -0.18 -5.25
CA THR A 278 -19.44 -1.65 -5.22
C THR A 278 -19.23 -2.21 -3.82
N VAL A 279 -18.89 -1.36 -2.85
CA VAL A 279 -18.66 -1.73 -1.44
C VAL A 279 -19.50 -0.84 -0.50
N PRO A 280 -19.80 -1.29 0.74
CA PRO A 280 -20.51 -0.47 1.70
C PRO A 280 -19.82 0.88 1.99
N THR A 281 -20.62 1.87 2.42
CA THR A 281 -20.11 3.11 3.02
C THR A 281 -19.16 2.82 4.18
N ASN A 282 -18.12 3.64 4.33
CA ASN A 282 -17.05 3.49 5.32
C ASN A 282 -16.24 2.18 5.20
N THR A 283 -16.30 1.48 4.05
CA THR A 283 -15.36 0.40 3.76
C THR A 283 -13.94 0.94 3.77
N ARG A 284 -13.13 0.42 4.70
CA ARG A 284 -11.70 0.72 4.80
C ARG A 284 -10.92 -0.02 3.73
N ARG A 285 -9.94 0.66 3.16
CA ARG A 285 -8.91 0.12 2.28
C ARG A 285 -7.55 0.52 2.83
N TYR A 286 -6.65 -0.43 2.96
CA TYR A 286 -5.34 -0.18 3.58
C TYR A 286 -4.31 0.20 2.52
N SER A 287 -3.46 1.18 2.86
CA SER A 287 -2.16 1.31 2.21
C SER A 287 -1.42 -0.01 2.34
N SER A 288 -0.64 -0.36 1.32
CA SER A 288 0.14 -1.58 1.34
C SER A 288 1.60 -1.35 0.91
N LEU A 289 1.97 -0.06 0.87
CA LEU A 289 3.34 0.42 0.74
C LEU A 289 4.20 -0.13 1.89
N PRO A 290 5.52 -0.24 1.74
CA PRO A 290 6.42 -0.70 2.80
C PRO A 290 6.64 0.43 3.83
N MET A 291 5.60 0.80 4.57
CA MET A 291 5.53 2.06 5.33
C MET A 291 6.66 2.19 6.36
N ASP A 292 6.93 1.16 7.19
CA ASP A 292 8.06 1.16 8.13
C ASP A 292 9.41 1.40 7.41
N SER A 293 9.59 0.82 6.22
CA SER A 293 10.82 1.01 5.43
C SER A 293 10.95 2.40 4.83
N ILE A 294 9.82 3.04 4.49
CA ILE A 294 9.82 4.43 4.00
C ILE A 294 10.15 5.38 5.15
N VAL A 295 9.49 5.22 6.30
CA VAL A 295 9.79 5.99 7.53
C VAL A 295 11.26 5.88 7.89
N SER A 296 11.79 4.67 8.09
CA SER A 296 13.20 4.49 8.45
C SER A 296 14.18 5.01 7.39
N LYS A 297 13.80 5.01 6.11
CA LYS A 297 14.61 5.65 5.06
C LYS A 297 14.60 7.17 5.17
N ILE A 298 13.46 7.79 5.45
CA ILE A 298 13.37 9.24 5.69
C ILE A 298 14.12 9.62 6.98
N GLU A 299 13.98 8.88 8.08
CA GLU A 299 14.76 9.12 9.32
C GLU A 299 16.27 9.06 9.05
N SER A 300 16.72 8.02 8.34
CA SER A 300 18.14 7.82 8.02
C SER A 300 18.72 8.79 6.98
N SER A 301 17.87 9.60 6.33
CA SER A 301 18.29 10.50 5.23
C SER A 301 19.08 11.73 5.71
N GLY A 302 18.92 12.13 6.97
CA GLY A 302 19.48 13.37 7.50
C GLY A 302 18.77 14.66 7.03
N LEU A 303 17.60 14.55 6.38
CA LEU A 303 16.84 15.71 5.85
C LEU A 303 16.17 16.59 6.91
N GLY A 304 16.27 16.25 8.21
CA GLY A 304 15.64 17.02 9.30
C GLY A 304 14.11 16.86 9.39
N LEU A 305 13.55 15.85 8.71
CA LEU A 305 12.13 15.52 8.72
C LEU A 305 11.78 14.60 9.90
N THR A 306 10.53 14.67 10.34
CA THR A 306 9.93 13.83 11.39
C THR A 306 8.88 12.91 10.75
N PRO A 307 9.28 11.82 10.09
CA PRO A 307 8.35 10.90 9.46
C PRO A 307 7.65 10.02 10.51
N TYR A 308 6.38 9.71 10.28
CA TYR A 308 5.64 8.72 11.06
C TYR A 308 4.52 8.09 10.23
N ILE A 309 3.93 7.01 10.74
CA ILE A 309 2.74 6.39 10.17
C ILE A 309 1.56 6.80 11.05
N ASP A 310 0.54 7.47 10.49
CA ASP A 310 -0.73 7.53 11.22
C ASP A 310 -1.35 6.13 11.19
N TYR A 311 -1.79 5.67 12.36
CA TYR A 311 -2.54 4.44 12.55
C TYR A 311 -3.97 4.70 13.03
N THR A 312 -4.38 5.97 13.18
CA THR A 312 -5.59 6.36 13.90
C THR A 312 -6.77 6.60 12.96
N GLN A 313 -6.61 7.42 11.92
CA GLN A 313 -7.67 7.80 10.98
C GLN A 313 -7.20 7.59 9.53
N GLY A 314 -7.79 8.30 8.57
CA GLY A 314 -7.27 8.45 7.21
C GLY A 314 -6.99 9.93 6.94
N ALA A 315 -6.74 10.29 5.68
CA ALA A 315 -6.23 11.59 5.24
C ALA A 315 -7.30 12.72 5.22
N GLY A 316 -8.13 12.76 6.26
CA GLY A 316 -9.25 13.69 6.41
C GLY A 316 -10.51 13.23 5.67
N MET A 317 -11.31 14.19 5.20
CA MET A 317 -12.59 13.97 4.52
C MET A 317 -12.70 14.79 3.22
N TYR A 318 -11.56 15.03 2.57
CA TYR A 318 -11.43 15.91 1.40
C TYR A 318 -10.56 15.25 0.29
N LEU A 319 -10.12 15.99 -0.72
CA LEU A 319 -9.39 15.48 -1.90
C LEU A 319 -8.14 14.62 -1.56
N SER A 320 -7.45 14.88 -0.44
CA SER A 320 -6.35 14.02 0.06
C SER A 320 -6.80 12.57 0.30
N GLU A 321 -7.86 12.39 1.09
CA GLU A 321 -8.50 11.11 1.39
C GLU A 321 -9.06 10.47 0.12
N PHE A 322 -9.68 11.28 -0.74
CA PHE A 322 -10.27 10.83 -2.00
C PHE A 322 -9.23 10.24 -2.96
N MET A 323 -8.09 10.91 -3.11
CA MET A 323 -6.96 10.48 -3.93
C MET A 323 -6.29 9.22 -3.38
N GLY A 324 -6.02 9.20 -2.07
CA GLY A 324 -5.48 8.03 -1.39
C GLY A 324 -6.41 6.82 -1.52
N TYR A 325 -7.72 7.02 -1.33
CA TYR A 325 -8.75 6.01 -1.55
C TYR A 325 -8.75 5.49 -3.00
N HIS A 326 -8.64 6.35 -4.01
CA HIS A 326 -8.50 5.95 -5.41
C HIS A 326 -7.26 5.07 -5.65
N GLY A 327 -6.12 5.40 -5.02
CA GLY A 327 -4.90 4.58 -5.02
C GLY A 327 -5.12 3.15 -4.53
N VAL A 328 -5.69 3.01 -3.33
CA VAL A 328 -5.94 1.69 -2.73
C VAL A 328 -7.15 0.96 -3.32
N TRP A 329 -8.08 1.69 -3.96
CA TRP A 329 -9.17 1.11 -4.75
C TRP A 329 -8.65 0.52 -6.07
N HIS A 330 -7.76 1.25 -6.78
CA HIS A 330 -7.08 0.72 -7.96
C HIS A 330 -6.28 -0.55 -7.65
N LYS A 331 -5.57 -0.60 -6.51
CA LYS A 331 -4.93 -1.85 -6.02
C LYS A 331 -5.92 -3.00 -5.93
N ALA A 332 -7.06 -2.80 -5.28
CA ALA A 332 -8.05 -3.84 -5.10
C ALA A 332 -8.69 -4.30 -6.42
N LYS A 333 -8.86 -3.38 -7.39
CA LYS A 333 -9.26 -3.73 -8.76
C LYS A 333 -8.19 -4.61 -9.44
N MET A 334 -6.90 -4.27 -9.33
CA MET A 334 -5.83 -5.05 -9.94
C MET A 334 -5.61 -6.43 -9.29
N ASP A 335 -5.75 -6.52 -7.97
CA ASP A 335 -5.73 -7.80 -7.25
C ASP A 335 -6.89 -8.72 -7.72
N SER A 336 -8.11 -8.19 -7.91
CA SER A 336 -9.27 -8.99 -8.34
C SER A 336 -9.14 -9.55 -9.77
N VAL A 337 -8.34 -8.91 -10.63
CA VAL A 337 -8.02 -9.39 -11.98
C VAL A 337 -6.71 -10.17 -12.08
N ASN A 338 -6.06 -10.49 -10.94
CA ASN A 338 -4.78 -11.21 -10.87
C ASN A 338 -3.59 -10.52 -11.59
N ILE A 339 -3.68 -9.21 -11.83
CA ILE A 339 -2.56 -8.43 -12.38
C ILE A 339 -1.63 -8.06 -11.22
N PRO A 340 -0.33 -8.43 -11.25
CA PRO A 340 0.60 -8.09 -10.17
C PRO A 340 0.88 -6.58 -10.15
N PHE A 341 0.16 -5.89 -9.28
CA PHE A 341 0.22 -4.44 -9.10
C PHE A 341 0.68 -4.12 -7.67
N CYS A 342 1.89 -3.58 -7.52
CA CYS A 342 2.42 -3.15 -6.23
C CYS A 342 1.83 -1.79 -5.82
N SER A 343 0.72 -1.75 -5.08
CA SER A 343 0.86 -0.97 -3.83
C SER A 343 1.55 -1.80 -2.74
N SER A 344 1.56 -3.14 -2.84
CA SER A 344 2.34 -4.07 -2.00
C SER A 344 3.24 -5.03 -2.77
N TRP A 345 4.25 -5.52 -2.06
CA TRP A 345 5.40 -6.20 -2.63
C TRP A 345 5.09 -7.59 -3.21
N THR A 346 5.13 -7.67 -4.53
CA THR A 346 5.34 -8.91 -5.28
C THR A 346 6.50 -8.69 -6.26
N ARG A 347 6.92 -9.68 -7.07
CA ARG A 347 8.20 -9.68 -7.84
C ARG A 347 8.57 -8.41 -8.65
N ALA A 348 7.63 -7.51 -8.96
CA ALA A 348 7.88 -6.20 -9.57
C ALA A 348 8.43 -5.13 -8.61
N CYS A 349 8.40 -5.38 -7.30
CA CYS A 349 9.09 -4.60 -6.28
C CYS A 349 10.56 -5.11 -6.15
N ARG A 350 11.13 -5.34 -4.95
CA ARG A 350 12.58 -5.65 -4.75
C ARG A 350 13.55 -4.51 -5.10
N TRP A 351 13.10 -3.26 -4.97
CA TRP A 351 13.89 -2.07 -5.33
C TRP A 351 14.51 -1.30 -4.14
N ILE A 352 13.94 -1.37 -2.93
CA ILE A 352 14.42 -0.60 -1.75
C ILE A 352 15.80 -1.04 -1.26
N ASP A 353 16.19 -2.31 -1.42
CA ASP A 353 17.55 -2.80 -1.06
C ASP A 353 18.67 -2.11 -1.86
N ARG A 354 18.34 -1.48 -2.99
CA ARG A 354 19.29 -0.67 -3.77
C ARG A 354 19.35 0.80 -3.34
N LEU A 355 18.73 1.18 -2.21
CA LEU A 355 18.90 2.49 -1.56
C LEU A 355 20.11 2.46 -0.58
N GLY A 356 21.12 1.67 -0.90
CA GLY A 356 22.38 1.60 -0.18
C GLY A 356 23.36 2.68 -0.65
N TYR A 357 23.22 3.89 -0.10
CA TYR A 357 24.25 4.92 -0.24
C TYR A 357 25.53 4.43 0.45
N SER A 358 26.59 4.20 -0.31
CA SER A 358 27.92 3.94 0.25
C SER A 358 28.63 5.28 0.39
N PRO A 359 28.91 5.78 1.62
CA PRO A 359 29.62 7.03 1.80
C PRO A 359 31.06 6.86 1.28
N GLY A 360 31.32 7.44 0.11
CA GLY A 360 32.66 7.45 -0.49
C GLY A 360 33.68 8.07 0.45
N LYS A 361 34.77 7.34 0.71
CA LYS A 361 35.91 7.87 1.47
C LYS A 361 36.45 9.13 0.79
N PRO A 362 36.93 10.14 1.55
CA PRO A 362 37.61 11.28 0.96
C PRO A 362 38.87 10.80 0.23
N GLN A 363 38.97 11.11 -1.05
CA GLN A 363 40.25 11.06 -1.77
C GLN A 363 41.03 12.34 -1.50
N ARG A 364 42.36 12.23 -1.53
CA ARG A 364 43.32 13.28 -1.18
C ARG A 364 43.55 14.26 -2.32
#